data_AF-A0A392NKD1-F1
#
_entry.id   AF-A0A392NKD1-F1
#
_cell.length_a   1.000
_cell.length_b   1.000
_cell.length_c   1.000
_cell.angle_alpha   90.00
_cell.angle_beta   90.00
_cell.angle_gamma   90.00
#
_symmetry.space_group_name_H-M   'P 1'
#
loop_
_entity.id
_entity.type
_entity.pdbx_description
1 polymer ?
#
loop_
_entity_poly.entity_id
_entity_poly.type
_entity_poly.pdbx_seq_one_letter_code
_entity_poly.pdbx_strand_id
1 'polypeptide(L)'
;VLTLEWSSGMESLRCIGRADLTLNGTFADLILLPSLGARDLNSKDDLFVLTNPGQIHYYDNASLSVLTSQQNRTASVSAQEFPVLIPMANPSLTVAKLIKLPSQLNSSKTLAEVASVLKTRSAPGSATSSNWPLTGGVPSHLSTVKDAAIERVYFVGYSNGSVLMCDATHPILSYICYIEGEV
;
A
#
# COMPACT_ATOMS: atom_id res chain seq x y z
N VAL A 1 -3.97 16.03 13.95
CA VAL A 1 -5.45 15.99 14.00
C VAL A 1 -5.93 16.88 15.15
N LEU A 2 -6.88 17.77 14.88
CA LEU A 2 -7.51 18.63 15.89
C LEU A 2 -8.96 18.21 16.08
N THR A 3 -9.39 18.12 17.33
CA THR A 3 -10.79 17.95 17.70
C THR A 3 -11.31 19.29 18.16
N LEU A 4 -12.34 19.78 17.48
CA LEU A 4 -12.88 21.12 17.68
C LEU A 4 -14.32 21.01 18.15
N GLU A 5 -14.68 21.82 19.15
CA GLU A 5 -16.04 21.95 19.66
C GLU A 5 -16.61 23.30 19.21
N TRP A 6 -17.80 23.25 18.61
CA TRP A 6 -18.58 24.43 18.27
C TRP A 6 -20.05 24.16 18.61
N SER A 7 -20.65 25.04 19.43
CA SER A 7 -22.06 25.00 19.77
C SER A 7 -22.77 26.27 19.29
N SER A 8 -24.07 26.15 18.98
CA SER A 8 -24.89 27.30 18.60
C SER A 8 -24.94 28.30 19.75
N GLY A 9 -24.37 29.49 19.55
CA GLY A 9 -24.20 30.53 20.57
C GLY A 9 -22.76 30.77 21.04
N MET A 10 -21.79 29.94 20.62
CA MET A 10 -20.36 30.21 20.85
C MET A 10 -19.81 31.17 19.80
N GLU A 11 -19.23 32.29 20.24
CA GLU A 11 -18.51 33.26 19.39
C GLU A 11 -17.11 32.77 18.97
N SER A 12 -16.57 31.76 19.64
CA SER A 12 -15.22 31.24 19.38
C SER A 12 -15.19 29.71 19.31
N LEU A 13 -14.28 29.21 18.48
CA LEU A 13 -14.11 27.80 18.17
C LEU A 13 -13.09 27.19 19.13
N ARG A 14 -13.48 26.18 19.92
CA ARG A 14 -12.63 25.64 20.99
C ARG A 14 -11.91 24.38 20.53
N CYS A 15 -10.58 24.36 20.63
CA CYS A 15 -9.82 23.13 20.48
C CYS A 15 -9.94 22.28 21.76
N ILE A 16 -10.58 21.13 21.66
CA ILE A 16 -10.82 20.19 22.77
C ILE A 16 -9.91 18.95 22.72
N GLY A 17 -9.20 18.74 21.62
CA GLY A 17 -8.25 17.64 21.48
C GLY A 17 -7.21 17.92 20.39
N ARG A 18 -5.99 17.42 20.60
CA ARG A 18 -4.93 17.44 19.61
C ARG A 18 -4.16 16.13 19.67
N ALA A 19 -3.99 15.52 18.50
CA ALA A 19 -3.12 14.37 18.28
C ALA A 19 -2.14 14.70 17.15
N ASP A 20 -0.85 14.40 17.34
CA ASP A 20 0.15 14.53 16.29
C ASP A 20 0.33 13.17 15.60
N LEU A 21 0.39 13.18 14.26
CA LEU A 21 0.63 11.98 13.45
C LEU A 21 2.05 12.04 12.92
N THR A 22 2.81 10.96 13.10
CA THR A 22 4.13 10.83 12.50
C THR A 22 3.97 10.32 11.08
N LEU A 23 4.42 11.10 10.09
CA LEU A 23 4.29 10.77 8.67
C LEU A 23 5.65 10.34 8.09
N ASN A 24 5.61 9.36 7.19
CA ASN A 24 6.74 9.04 6.34
C ASN A 24 6.68 9.94 5.09
N GLY A 25 7.51 10.97 5.07
CA GLY A 25 7.48 12.03 4.05
C GLY A 25 6.65 13.24 4.46
N THR A 26 6.41 14.16 3.52
CA THR A 26 5.64 15.38 3.80
C THR A 26 4.16 15.15 3.53
N PHE A 27 3.29 15.82 4.29
CA PHE A 27 1.85 15.85 4.04
C PHE A 27 1.54 16.33 2.61
N ALA A 28 0.67 15.63 1.90
CA ALA A 28 0.14 16.06 0.61
C ALA A 28 -1.38 16.23 0.67
N ASP A 29 -2.11 15.22 1.16
CA ASP A 29 -3.56 15.29 1.32
C ASP A 29 -4.06 14.29 2.39
N LEU A 30 -5.32 14.42 2.82
CA LEU A 30 -5.99 13.43 3.64
C LEU A 30 -7.47 13.30 3.29
N ILE A 31 -8.03 12.13 3.57
CA ILE A 31 -9.48 11.93 3.51
C ILE A 31 -9.93 11.05 4.68
N LEU A 32 -11.08 11.36 5.24
CA LEU A 32 -11.75 10.54 6.24
C LEU A 32 -12.66 9.53 5.54
N LEU A 33 -12.59 8.28 5.98
CA LEU A 33 -13.42 7.22 5.49
C LEU A 33 -14.58 7.01 6.48
N PRO A 34 -15.81 7.40 6.12
CA PRO A 34 -16.95 7.22 6.98
C PRO A 34 -17.22 5.73 7.21
N SER A 35 -17.63 5.39 8.43
CA SER A 35 -18.08 4.03 8.74
C SER A 35 -19.20 3.56 7.79
N LEU A 36 -19.21 2.26 7.46
CA LEU A 36 -20.18 1.66 6.53
C LEU A 36 -21.63 2.04 6.88
N GLY A 37 -22.31 2.70 5.93
CA GLY A 37 -23.71 3.09 6.06
C GLY A 37 -23.95 4.38 6.87
N ALA A 38 -22.91 5.04 7.37
CA ALA A 38 -23.04 6.35 8.01
C ALA A 38 -23.32 7.43 6.94
N ARG A 39 -24.30 8.29 7.25
CA ARG A 39 -24.67 9.42 6.37
C ARG A 39 -23.76 10.63 6.59
N ASP A 40 -23.20 10.74 7.79
CA ASP A 40 -22.41 11.87 8.26
C ASP A 40 -21.08 11.39 8.85
N LEU A 41 -20.10 12.29 8.83
CA LEU A 41 -18.80 12.09 9.46
C LEU A 41 -18.96 12.02 10.99
N ASN A 42 -18.31 11.05 11.62
CA ASN A 42 -18.36 10.85 13.07
C ASN A 42 -16.95 10.59 13.65
N SER A 43 -16.84 10.59 14.98
CA SER A 43 -15.58 10.43 15.69
C SER A 43 -14.93 9.05 15.56
N LYS A 44 -15.57 8.12 14.84
CA LYS A 44 -15.11 6.74 14.60
C LYS A 44 -14.70 6.48 13.16
N ASP A 45 -14.54 7.53 12.35
CA ASP A 45 -14.15 7.37 10.97
C ASP A 45 -12.66 7.11 10.84
N ASP A 46 -12.30 6.25 9.89
CA ASP A 46 -10.92 5.92 9.61
C ASP A 46 -10.27 7.03 8.78
N LEU A 47 -8.94 7.05 8.67
CA LEU A 47 -8.20 8.11 8.01
C LEU A 47 -7.24 7.55 6.98
N PHE A 48 -7.30 8.09 5.75
CA PHE A 48 -6.21 7.98 4.79
C PHE A 48 -5.39 9.27 4.77
N VAL A 49 -4.07 9.10 4.72
CA VAL A 49 -3.13 10.20 4.52
C VAL A 49 -2.28 9.88 3.29
N LEU A 50 -2.24 10.82 2.35
CA LEU A 50 -1.33 10.82 1.22
C LEU A 50 -0.10 11.66 1.60
N THR A 51 1.08 11.06 1.49
CA THR A 51 2.36 11.75 1.67
C THR A 51 3.09 11.88 0.33
N ASN A 52 3.93 12.89 0.20
CA ASN A 52 4.89 13.04 -0.91
C ASN A 52 6.08 12.09 -0.64
N PRO A 53 6.46 11.18 -1.57
CA PRO A 53 6.21 11.21 -3.03
C PRO A 53 5.08 10.31 -3.58
N GLY A 54 4.04 10.03 -2.80
CA GLY A 54 2.82 9.34 -3.26
C GLY A 54 2.47 8.09 -2.45
N GLN A 55 2.87 8.03 -1.18
CA GLN A 55 2.57 6.90 -0.31
C GLN A 55 1.21 7.13 0.37
N ILE A 56 0.40 6.07 0.44
CA ILE A 56 -0.90 6.10 1.10
C ILE A 56 -0.77 5.33 2.42
N HIS A 57 -1.13 6.01 3.50
CA HIS A 57 -1.15 5.51 4.85
C HIS A 57 -2.58 5.42 5.35
N TYR A 58 -2.93 4.31 6.00
CA TYR A 58 -4.23 4.11 6.61
C TYR A 58 -4.11 4.04 8.13
N TYR A 59 -5.01 4.74 8.82
CA TYR A 59 -5.16 4.72 10.27
C TYR A 59 -6.59 4.33 10.60
N ASP A 60 -6.77 3.17 11.24
CA ASP A 60 -8.07 2.76 11.74
C ASP A 60 -8.49 3.59 12.96
N ASN A 61 -9.79 3.61 13.25
CA ASN A 61 -10.33 4.34 14.36
C ASN A 61 -9.76 3.90 15.73
N ALA A 62 -9.45 2.62 15.93
CA ALA A 62 -8.89 2.16 17.20
C ALA A 62 -7.52 2.80 17.45
N SER A 63 -6.70 2.84 16.42
CA SER A 63 -5.40 3.48 16.34
C SER A 63 -5.51 5.00 16.56
N LEU A 64 -6.48 5.66 15.93
CA LEU A 64 -6.74 7.10 16.15
C LEU A 64 -7.26 7.41 17.56
N SER A 65 -8.09 6.53 18.14
CA SER A 65 -8.64 6.69 19.49
C SER A 65 -7.56 6.59 20.58
N VAL A 66 -6.50 5.81 20.34
CA VAL A 66 -5.32 5.76 21.23
C VAL A 66 -4.62 7.12 21.29
N LEU A 67 -4.55 7.85 20.17
CA LEU A 67 -3.92 9.17 20.12
C LEU A 67 -4.71 10.25 20.85
N THR A 68 -6.04 10.14 20.88
CA THR A 68 -6.92 11.15 21.50
C THR A 68 -7.22 10.89 22.97
N SER A 69 -7.08 9.64 23.44
CA SER A 69 -7.35 9.25 24.84
C SER A 69 -6.19 9.53 25.80
N GLN A 70 -4.95 9.63 25.31
CA GLN A 70 -3.79 9.91 26.17
C GLN A 70 -3.59 11.42 26.34
N GLN A 71 -3.80 11.91 27.56
CA GLN A 71 -3.47 13.28 27.96
C GLN A 71 -1.95 13.57 27.93
N ASN A 72 -1.12 12.53 27.71
CA ASN A 72 0.34 12.59 27.63
C ASN A 72 0.83 12.48 26.18
N ARG A 73 1.68 13.45 25.79
CA ARG A 73 2.12 13.79 24.42
C ARG A 73 3.02 12.77 23.69
N THR A 74 3.03 11.49 24.06
CA THR A 74 4.03 10.51 23.56
C THR A 74 3.45 9.30 22.85
N ALA A 75 2.13 9.23 22.64
CA ALA A 75 1.54 8.13 21.87
C ALA A 75 1.91 8.29 20.39
N SER A 76 2.68 7.34 19.87
CA SER A 76 2.92 7.18 18.42
C SER A 76 2.14 5.97 17.93
N VAL A 77 1.47 6.12 16.79
CA VAL A 77 0.71 5.06 16.15
C VAL A 77 1.29 4.82 14.77
N SER A 78 1.52 3.55 14.43
CA SER A 78 1.98 3.18 13.10
C SER A 78 0.80 3.13 12.15
N ALA A 79 0.96 3.72 10.97
CA ALA A 79 0.01 3.53 9.90
C ALA A 79 0.11 2.11 9.32
N GLN A 80 -0.97 1.63 8.74
CA GLN A 80 -0.93 0.53 7.79
C GLN A 80 -0.53 1.11 6.42
N GLU A 81 0.46 0.50 5.77
CA GLU A 81 0.90 0.92 4.44
C GLU A 81 0.04 0.28 3.35
N PHE A 82 -0.23 1.03 2.28
CA PHE A 82 -0.90 0.47 1.10
C PHE A 82 -0.06 -0.68 0.52
N PRO A 83 -0.66 -1.85 0.20
CA PRO A 83 0.05 -3.01 -0.32
C PRO A 83 0.53 -2.76 -1.76
N VAL A 84 1.64 -2.04 -1.91
CA VAL A 84 2.28 -1.78 -3.19
C VAL A 84 3.15 -2.97 -3.57
N LEU A 85 2.94 -3.53 -4.77
CA LEU A 85 3.80 -4.60 -5.29
C LEU A 85 5.20 -4.11 -5.67
N ILE A 86 5.30 -2.88 -6.20
CA ILE A 86 6.56 -2.25 -6.63
C ILE A 86 6.86 -1.05 -5.73
N PRO A 87 7.68 -1.22 -4.69
CA PRO A 87 8.17 -0.11 -3.89
C PRO A 87 8.84 0.93 -4.80
N MET A 88 8.53 2.21 -4.62
CA MET A 88 9.11 3.29 -5.45
C MET A 88 10.18 4.09 -4.71
N ALA A 89 10.04 4.24 -3.39
CA ALA A 89 10.84 5.17 -2.59
C ALA A 89 11.89 4.50 -1.71
N ASN A 90 11.62 3.30 -1.19
CA ASN A 90 12.51 2.61 -0.25
C ASN A 90 12.54 1.09 -0.51
N PRO A 91 13.62 0.55 -1.09
CA PRO A 91 14.75 1.28 -1.69
C PRO A 91 14.29 2.11 -2.91
N SER A 92 15.04 3.16 -3.26
CA SER A 92 14.66 4.02 -4.39
C SER A 92 14.81 3.26 -5.71
N LEU A 93 13.77 3.29 -6.53
CA LEU A 93 13.77 2.71 -7.88
C LEU A 93 14.73 3.49 -8.78
N THR A 94 15.63 2.79 -9.47
CA THR A 94 16.65 3.40 -10.35
C THR A 94 16.43 3.09 -11.82
N VAL A 95 15.90 1.91 -12.14
CA VAL A 95 15.66 1.47 -13.53
C VAL A 95 14.44 0.56 -13.60
N ALA A 96 13.74 0.60 -14.72
CA ALA A 96 12.70 -0.38 -15.01
C ALA A 96 12.71 -0.78 -16.48
N LYS A 97 12.34 -2.04 -16.76
CA LYS A 97 12.30 -2.58 -18.12
C LYS A 97 11.15 -3.57 -18.28
N LEU A 98 10.32 -3.36 -19.30
CA LEU A 98 9.29 -4.31 -19.73
C LEU A 98 9.83 -5.12 -20.90
N ILE A 99 9.72 -6.45 -20.83
CA ILE A 99 10.16 -7.37 -21.88
C ILE A 99 9.00 -8.28 -22.27
N LYS A 100 8.73 -8.40 -23.57
CA LYS A 100 7.86 -9.43 -24.12
C LYS A 100 8.67 -10.71 -24.36
N LEU A 101 8.22 -11.82 -23.81
CA LEU A 101 8.81 -13.13 -24.03
C LEU A 101 8.35 -13.70 -25.38
N PRO A 102 9.23 -14.44 -26.09
CA PRO A 102 8.85 -15.13 -27.32
C PRO A 102 7.71 -16.13 -27.06
N SER A 103 6.69 -16.12 -27.91
CA SER A 103 5.52 -17.01 -27.80
C SER A 103 5.85 -18.50 -28.02
N GLN A 104 7.03 -18.81 -28.55
CA GLN A 104 7.38 -20.13 -29.08
C GLN A 104 8.30 -21.00 -28.20
N LEU A 105 8.50 -20.68 -26.92
CA LEU A 105 9.54 -21.36 -26.15
C LEU A 105 9.11 -21.85 -24.76
N ASN A 106 9.70 -22.99 -24.37
CA ASN A 106 9.68 -23.57 -23.03
C ASN A 106 10.01 -22.55 -21.91
N SER A 107 10.69 -21.43 -22.23
CA SER A 107 11.10 -20.41 -21.26
C SER A 107 9.93 -19.74 -20.53
N SER A 108 8.79 -19.49 -21.19
CA SER A 108 7.63 -18.88 -20.51
C SER A 108 6.98 -19.84 -19.51
N LYS A 109 6.96 -21.14 -19.84
CA LYS A 109 6.47 -22.22 -18.97
C LYS A 109 7.44 -22.48 -17.81
N THR A 110 8.73 -22.60 -18.09
CA THR A 110 9.77 -22.72 -17.06
C THR A 110 9.75 -21.53 -16.11
N LEU A 111 9.55 -20.31 -16.61
CA LEU A 111 9.43 -19.13 -15.75
C LEU A 111 8.15 -19.16 -14.90
N ALA A 112 7.03 -19.63 -15.46
CA ALA A 112 5.79 -19.82 -14.71
C ALA A 112 5.94 -20.89 -13.60
N GLU A 113 6.64 -21.99 -13.89
CA GLU A 113 7.00 -23.02 -12.91
C GLU A 113 7.88 -22.44 -11.80
N VAL A 114 8.96 -21.73 -12.16
CA VAL A 114 9.84 -21.05 -11.21
C VAL A 114 9.07 -20.04 -10.35
N ALA A 115 8.19 -19.24 -10.96
CA ALA A 115 7.33 -18.30 -10.25
C ALA A 115 6.41 -19.02 -9.26
N SER A 116 5.85 -20.17 -9.63
CA SER A 116 4.98 -20.96 -8.75
C SER A 116 5.71 -21.47 -7.50
N VAL A 117 6.98 -21.88 -7.65
CA VAL A 117 7.83 -22.30 -6.54
C VAL A 117 8.24 -21.10 -5.69
N LEU A 118 8.66 -19.99 -6.31
CA LEU A 118 9.17 -18.81 -5.62
C LEU A 118 8.10 -17.95 -4.95
N LYS A 119 6.84 -18.03 -5.37
CA LYS A 119 5.69 -17.40 -4.68
C LYS A 119 5.55 -17.83 -3.21
N THR A 120 6.14 -18.94 -2.82
CA THR A 120 6.19 -19.39 -1.41
C THR A 120 7.20 -18.62 -0.55
N ARG A 121 8.15 -17.92 -1.17
CA ARG A 121 9.08 -17.01 -0.49
C ARG A 121 8.40 -15.65 -0.39
N SER A 122 8.18 -15.17 0.83
CA SER A 122 7.54 -13.89 1.14
C SER A 122 8.10 -12.77 0.25
N ALA A 123 7.27 -12.18 -0.60
CA ALA A 123 7.67 -11.01 -1.37
C ALA A 123 8.08 -9.88 -0.41
N PRO A 124 9.12 -9.09 -0.72
CA PRO A 124 9.46 -7.93 0.08
C PRO A 124 8.26 -6.98 0.13
N GLY A 125 7.82 -6.60 1.33
CA GLY A 125 6.63 -5.76 1.51
C GLY A 125 5.29 -6.49 1.43
N SER A 126 5.27 -7.82 1.22
CA SER A 126 4.06 -8.63 1.38
C SER A 126 3.81 -8.92 2.85
N ALA A 127 3.55 -7.86 3.62
CA ALA A 127 2.52 -8.00 4.64
C ALA A 127 1.25 -8.35 3.85
N THR A 128 0.76 -9.57 4.01
CA THR A 128 -0.63 -9.89 3.68
C THR A 128 -1.48 -8.95 4.52
N SER A 129 -1.73 -7.75 4.01
CA SER A 129 -2.62 -6.78 4.62
C SER A 129 -4.04 -7.27 4.35
N SER A 130 -4.42 -8.40 4.93
CA SER A 130 -5.79 -8.94 4.90
C SER A 130 -6.82 -7.93 5.41
N ASN A 131 -6.34 -6.87 6.06
CA ASN A 131 -7.13 -5.84 6.71
C ASN A 131 -7.11 -4.50 5.95
N TRP A 132 -6.59 -4.43 4.71
CA TRP A 132 -6.66 -3.19 3.93
C TRP A 132 -8.13 -2.90 3.58
N PRO A 133 -8.66 -1.70 3.90
CA PRO A 133 -10.10 -1.42 3.80
C PRO A 133 -10.59 -1.17 2.36
N LEU A 134 -9.70 -0.76 1.43
CA LEU A 134 -10.09 -0.53 0.03
C LEU A 134 -10.12 -1.85 -0.73
N THR A 135 -11.31 -2.46 -0.78
CA THR A 135 -11.59 -3.73 -1.48
C THR A 135 -12.50 -3.57 -2.70
N GLY A 136 -12.85 -2.33 -3.04
CA GLY A 136 -13.75 -2.03 -4.15
C GLY A 136 -13.19 -2.43 -5.52
N GLY A 137 -14.11 -2.67 -6.45
CA GLY A 137 -13.80 -3.13 -7.80
C GLY A 137 -13.85 -4.65 -7.93
N VAL A 138 -14.12 -5.12 -9.14
CA VAL A 138 -14.03 -6.55 -9.49
C VAL A 138 -12.85 -6.66 -10.44
N PRO A 139 -11.77 -7.38 -10.08
CA PRO A 139 -10.73 -7.70 -11.02
C PRO A 139 -11.38 -8.34 -12.24
N SER A 140 -11.16 -7.79 -13.44
CA SER A 140 -11.59 -8.48 -14.65
C SER A 140 -10.97 -9.87 -14.59
N HIS A 141 -11.80 -10.91 -14.65
CA HIS A 141 -11.39 -12.30 -14.63
C HIS A 141 -10.57 -12.60 -15.89
N LEU A 142 -9.36 -12.08 -15.97
CA LEU A 142 -8.32 -12.57 -16.85
C LEU A 142 -7.86 -13.84 -16.16
N SER A 143 -8.51 -14.94 -16.55
CA SER A 143 -8.27 -16.28 -16.05
C SER A 143 -6.77 -16.45 -15.80
N THR A 144 -6.38 -16.53 -14.54
CA THR A 144 -5.20 -17.30 -14.15
C THR A 144 -5.52 -18.73 -14.51
N VAL A 145 -5.44 -19.05 -15.80
CA VAL A 145 -5.38 -20.43 -16.25
C VAL A 145 -4.19 -20.97 -15.49
N LYS A 146 -4.44 -21.97 -14.65
CA LYS A 146 -3.37 -22.74 -14.01
C LYS A 146 -2.51 -23.24 -15.19
N ASP A 147 -1.23 -22.84 -15.23
CA ASP A 147 -0.31 -23.03 -16.36
C ASP A 147 -0.38 -22.01 -17.52
N ALA A 148 -0.98 -20.83 -17.31
CA ALA A 148 -0.85 -19.71 -18.24
C ALA A 148 0.63 -19.31 -18.37
N ALA A 149 1.13 -19.32 -19.60
CA ALA A 149 2.50 -18.90 -19.90
C ALA A 149 2.68 -17.42 -19.56
N ILE A 150 3.81 -17.08 -18.93
CA ILE A 150 4.21 -15.68 -18.75
C ILE A 150 4.62 -15.13 -20.12
N GLU A 151 3.92 -14.12 -20.61
CA GLU A 151 4.22 -13.49 -21.91
C GLU A 151 5.01 -12.20 -21.77
N ARG A 152 4.90 -11.52 -20.62
CA ARG A 152 5.54 -10.22 -20.38
C ARG A 152 6.11 -10.20 -18.98
N VAL A 153 7.35 -9.73 -18.86
CA VAL A 153 8.04 -9.60 -17.57
C VAL A 153 8.44 -8.16 -17.38
N TYR A 154 8.10 -7.60 -16.22
CA TYR A 154 8.55 -6.29 -15.79
C TYR A 154 9.66 -6.44 -14.76
N PHE A 155 10.79 -5.81 -15.04
CA PHE A 155 11.94 -5.76 -14.16
C PHE A 155 12.03 -4.38 -13.53
N VAL A 156 12.31 -4.36 -12.24
CA VAL A 156 12.52 -3.14 -11.47
C VAL A 156 13.83 -3.27 -10.72
N GLY A 157 14.79 -2.38 -11.01
CA GLY A 157 16.06 -2.30 -10.31
C GLY A 157 16.08 -1.18 -9.28
N TYR A 158 16.78 -1.43 -8.19
CA TYR A 158 16.83 -0.55 -7.03
C TYR A 158 18.24 -0.03 -6.74
N SER A 159 18.29 1.07 -5.99
CA SER A 159 19.53 1.74 -5.55
C SER A 159 20.44 0.88 -4.69
N ASN A 160 19.91 -0.13 -4.00
CA ASN A 160 20.69 -1.12 -3.24
C ASN A 160 21.16 -2.32 -4.10
N GLY A 161 21.06 -2.23 -5.43
CA GLY A 161 21.49 -3.28 -6.36
C GLY A 161 20.51 -4.44 -6.52
N SER A 162 19.39 -4.46 -5.79
CA SER A 162 18.40 -5.52 -5.92
C SER A 162 17.49 -5.34 -7.14
N VAL A 163 16.86 -6.43 -7.56
CA VAL A 163 15.95 -6.48 -8.71
C VAL A 163 14.66 -7.22 -8.34
N LEU A 164 13.51 -6.57 -8.53
CA LEU A 164 12.19 -7.19 -8.48
C LEU A 164 11.74 -7.57 -9.88
N MET A 165 11.24 -8.80 -10.00
CA MET A 165 10.70 -9.33 -11.25
C MET A 165 9.20 -9.63 -11.08
N CYS A 166 8.39 -9.09 -11.98
CA CYS A 166 6.94 -9.23 -11.97
C CYS A 166 6.43 -9.79 -13.30
N ASP A 167 5.40 -10.62 -13.23
CA ASP A 167 4.59 -10.98 -14.38
C ASP A 167 3.70 -9.79 -14.73
N ALA A 168 3.85 -9.31 -15.96
CA ALA A 168 3.13 -8.19 -16.54
C ALA A 168 2.28 -8.63 -17.75
N THR A 169 1.91 -9.91 -17.81
CA THR A 169 1.08 -10.47 -18.89
C THR A 169 -0.31 -9.84 -18.88
N HIS A 170 -0.83 -9.53 -17.70
CA HIS A 170 -2.12 -8.86 -17.47
C HIS A 170 -1.92 -7.48 -16.84
N PRO A 171 -2.96 -6.61 -16.83
CA PRO A 171 -2.88 -5.28 -16.22
C PRO A 171 -2.54 -5.29 -14.72
N ILE A 172 -2.89 -6.38 -14.03
CA ILE A 172 -2.51 -6.59 -12.63
C ILE A 172 -1.17 -7.33 -12.61
N LEU A 173 -0.15 -6.65 -12.13
CA LEU A 173 1.17 -7.23 -11.94
C LEU A 173 1.13 -8.30 -10.86
N SER A 174 1.89 -9.39 -11.05
CA SER A 174 2.06 -10.41 -10.02
C SER A 174 3.53 -10.69 -9.73
N TYR A 175 3.85 -10.97 -8.48
CA TYR A 175 5.21 -11.28 -8.04
C TYR A 175 5.72 -12.56 -8.71
N ILE A 176 6.95 -12.52 -9.24
CA ILE A 176 7.70 -13.71 -9.65
C ILE A 176 8.82 -13.98 -8.65
N CYS A 177 9.75 -13.04 -8.50
CA CYS A 177 10.87 -13.17 -7.57
C CYS A 177 11.51 -11.82 -7.24
N TYR A 178 12.32 -11.82 -6.18
CA TYR A 178 13.19 -10.73 -5.78
C TYR A 178 14.63 -11.24 -5.70
N ILE A 179 15.55 -10.55 -6.36
CA ILE A 179 16.97 -10.85 -6.39
C ILE A 179 17.64 -9.78 -5.53
N GLU A 180 18.29 -10.19 -4.43
CA GLU A 180 19.05 -9.29 -3.57
C GLU A 180 20.32 -8.81 -4.29
N GLY A 181 20.74 -7.57 -4.03
CA GLY A 181 22.03 -7.08 -4.52
C GLY A 181 23.17 -7.73 -3.74
N GLU A 182 24.29 -8.01 -4.40
CA GLU A 182 25.53 -8.38 -3.72
C GLU A 182 26.10 -7.13 -3.03
N VAL A 183 26.32 -7.23 -1.72
CA VAL A 183 27.02 -6.22 -0.89
C VAL A 183 28.50 -6.61 -0.79
#